data_AF-A0A831RVI4-F1
#
_entry.id   AF-A0A831RVI4-F1
#
_cell.length_a   1.000
_cell.length_b   1.000
_cell.length_c   1.000
_cell.angle_alpha   90.00
_cell.angle_beta   90.00
_cell.angle_gamma   90.00
#
_symmetry.space_group_name_H-M   'P 1'
#
loop_
_entity.id
_entity.type
_entity.pdbx_description
1 polymer ?
#
loop_
_entity_poly.entity_id
_entity_poly.type
_entity_poly.pdbx_seq_one_letter_code
_entity_poly.pdbx_strand_id
1 'polypeptide(L)'
;TRFLRQAKLELGLDNVQVEQVRVEQYHPPRLFDTITSRAFASLPDMVELTRHLLAPGGCWLAMKGAVPGDELDALSGEINYEIHELAVPGEDARRHGILICPSLTGKM
;
A
#
# COMPACT_ATOMS: atom_id res chain seq x y z
N THR A 1 12.21 -15.66 0.36
CA THR A 1 12.56 -14.66 1.40
C THR A 1 14.04 -14.46 1.68
N ARG A 2 14.96 -15.28 1.15
CA ARG A 2 16.40 -15.17 1.44
C ARG A 2 16.99 -13.77 1.17
N PHE A 3 16.63 -13.14 0.05
CA PHE A 3 17.09 -11.79 -0.29
C PHE A 3 16.71 -10.75 0.76
N LEU A 4 15.42 -10.65 1.12
CA LEU A 4 14.94 -9.67 2.11
C LEU A 4 15.56 -9.86 3.49
N ARG A 5 15.75 -11.11 3.91
CA ARG A 5 16.43 -11.42 5.18
C ARG A 5 17.90 -11.02 5.15
N GLN A 6 18.60 -11.29 4.04
CA GLN A 6 19.99 -10.88 3.86
C GLN A 6 20.11 -9.34 3.87
N ALA A 7 19.25 -8.64 3.13
CA ALA A 7 19.25 -7.17 3.11
C ALA A 7 19.00 -6.58 4.51
N LYS A 8 18.06 -7.14 5.29
CA LYS A 8 17.84 -6.75 6.70
C LYS A 8 19.13 -6.88 7.52
N LEU A 9 19.85 -7.99 7.39
CA LEU A 9 21.08 -8.26 8.14
C LEU A 9 22.23 -7.34 7.71
N GLU A 10 22.47 -7.20 6.41
CA GLU A 10 23.54 -6.37 5.87
C GLU A 10 23.36 -4.87 6.19
N LEU A 11 22.12 -4.40 6.24
CA LEU A 11 21.79 -3.01 6.56
C LEU A 11 21.58 -2.75 8.07
N GLY A 12 21.62 -3.79 8.92
CA GLY A 12 21.41 -3.65 10.36
C GLY A 12 20.03 -3.10 10.76
N LEU A 13 18.97 -3.52 10.05
CA LEU A 13 17.63 -2.97 10.23
C LEU A 13 16.85 -3.71 11.33
N ASP A 14 16.82 -3.17 12.54
CA ASP A 14 16.12 -3.80 13.67
C ASP A 14 14.59 -3.62 13.63
N ASN A 15 14.11 -2.62 12.87
CA ASN A 15 12.70 -2.24 12.75
C ASN A 15 11.97 -2.89 11.56
N VAL A 16 12.56 -3.90 10.91
CA VAL A 16 11.98 -4.58 9.75
C VAL A 16 11.63 -6.03 10.10
N GLN A 17 10.40 -6.47 9.79
CA GLN A 17 9.97 -7.86 9.90
C GLN A 17 9.69 -8.42 8.51
N VAL A 18 10.20 -9.63 8.22
CA VAL A 18 10.06 -10.29 6.91
C VAL A 18 9.23 -11.55 7.07
N GLU A 19 7.99 -11.50 6.58
CA GLU A 19 7.06 -12.62 6.60
C GLU A 19 6.97 -13.30 5.23
N GLN A 20 6.86 -14.65 5.23
CA GLN A 20 6.62 -15.44 4.02
C GLN A 20 5.28 -16.16 4.11
N VAL A 21 4.22 -15.44 3.80
CA VAL A 21 2.86 -15.96 3.91
C VAL A 21 1.98 -15.34 2.81
N ARG A 22 0.90 -16.03 2.44
CA ARG A 22 -0.15 -15.45 1.61
C ARG A 22 -0.86 -14.36 2.39
N VAL A 23 -1.14 -13.23 1.76
CA VAL A 23 -1.65 -12.04 2.46
C VAL A 23 -3.00 -12.30 3.13
N GLU A 24 -3.82 -13.13 2.49
CA GLU A 24 -5.12 -13.60 2.95
C GLU A 24 -5.03 -14.45 4.22
N GLN A 25 -3.87 -15.08 4.47
CA GLN A 25 -3.61 -15.90 5.65
C GLN A 25 -2.84 -15.13 6.74
N TYR A 26 -2.37 -13.93 6.44
CA TYR A 26 -1.61 -13.13 7.39
C TYR A 26 -2.54 -12.42 8.37
N HIS A 27 -2.37 -12.72 9.66
CA HIS A 27 -3.18 -12.15 10.75
C HIS A 27 -2.23 -11.68 11.87
N PRO A 28 -1.57 -10.53 11.70
CA PRO A 28 -0.66 -10.00 12.72
C PRO A 28 -1.45 -9.51 13.94
N PRO A 29 -0.82 -9.50 15.13
CA PRO A 29 -1.45 -8.97 16.34
C PRO A 29 -1.67 -7.44 16.28
N ARG A 30 -0.94 -6.74 15.41
CA ARG A 30 -1.06 -5.30 15.18
C ARG A 30 -1.33 -5.04 13.71
N LEU A 31 -2.36 -4.24 13.44
CA LEU A 31 -2.72 -3.76 12.10
C LEU A 31 -1.82 -2.58 11.68
N PHE A 32 -1.80 -2.29 10.39
CA PHE A 32 -0.90 -1.29 9.81
C PHE A 32 -1.58 0.05 9.60
N ASP A 33 -0.90 1.12 10.01
CA ASP A 33 -1.31 2.51 9.75
C ASP A 33 -1.14 2.87 8.26
N THR A 34 -0.21 2.20 7.57
CA THR A 34 0.00 2.37 6.14
C THR A 34 0.37 1.05 5.49
N ILE A 35 -0.34 0.71 4.40
CA ILE A 35 -0.03 -0.44 3.55
C ILE A 35 0.46 0.09 2.21
N THR A 36 1.63 -0.35 1.77
CA THR A 36 2.18 0.07 0.47
C THR A 36 2.61 -1.12 -0.35
N SER A 37 2.53 -0.97 -1.67
CA SER A 37 3.03 -1.94 -2.62
C SER A 37 3.54 -1.28 -3.88
N ARG A 38 4.51 -1.94 -4.53
CA ARG A 38 5.06 -1.55 -5.83
C ARG A 38 4.93 -2.73 -6.77
N ALA A 39 4.48 -2.47 -8.01
CA ALA A 39 4.28 -3.50 -9.03
C ALA A 39 3.33 -4.62 -8.58
N PHE A 40 2.22 -4.23 -7.94
CA PHE A 40 1.13 -5.12 -7.54
C PHE A 40 0.00 -5.11 -8.57
N ALA A 41 -1.02 -5.93 -8.31
CA ALA A 41 -2.30 -5.97 -9.02
C ALA A 41 -3.02 -4.60 -9.06
N SER A 42 -4.28 -4.58 -9.48
CA SER A 42 -5.05 -3.34 -9.59
C SER A 42 -5.26 -2.67 -8.22
N LEU A 43 -5.58 -1.38 -8.18
CA LEU A 43 -5.92 -0.66 -6.93
C LEU A 43 -7.06 -1.37 -6.17
N PRO A 44 -8.17 -1.81 -6.83
CA PRO A 44 -9.20 -2.62 -6.17
C PRO A 44 -8.66 -3.89 -5.52
N ASP A 45 -7.83 -4.67 -6.23
CA ASP A 45 -7.25 -5.90 -5.69
C ASP A 45 -6.38 -5.64 -4.46
N MET A 46 -5.57 -4.57 -4.51
CA MET A 46 -4.73 -4.17 -3.37
C MET A 46 -5.59 -3.85 -2.15
N VAL A 47 -6.65 -3.06 -2.33
CA VAL A 47 -7.56 -2.68 -1.26
C VAL A 47 -8.29 -3.90 -0.71
N GLU A 48 -8.88 -4.74 -1.57
CA GLU A 48 -9.65 -5.91 -1.16
C GLU A 48 -8.79 -6.94 -0.41
N LEU A 49 -7.63 -7.30 -0.96
CA LEU A 49 -6.75 -8.32 -0.40
C LEU A 49 -6.07 -7.90 0.90
N THR A 50 -6.04 -6.60 1.23
CA THR A 50 -5.30 -6.09 2.39
C THR A 50 -6.15 -5.32 3.38
N ARG A 51 -7.45 -5.16 3.14
CA ARG A 51 -8.36 -4.43 4.04
C ARG A 51 -8.37 -4.96 5.47
N HIS A 52 -8.25 -6.27 5.66
CA HIS A 52 -8.20 -6.89 6.98
C HIS A 52 -6.92 -6.56 7.77
N LEU A 53 -5.88 -6.06 7.10
CA LEU A 53 -4.60 -5.68 7.69
C LEU A 53 -4.53 -4.19 8.07
N LEU A 54 -5.50 -3.39 7.62
CA LEU A 54 -5.48 -1.94 7.78
C LEU A 54 -6.04 -1.54 9.16
N ALA A 55 -5.27 -0.74 9.91
CA ALA A 55 -5.72 -0.20 11.18
C ALA A 55 -6.86 0.83 10.99
N PRO A 56 -7.69 1.09 12.02
CA PRO A 56 -8.62 2.22 11.99
C PRO A 56 -7.89 3.53 11.70
N GLY A 57 -8.33 4.25 10.67
CA GLY A 57 -7.67 5.48 10.20
C GLY A 57 -6.40 5.27 9.36
N GLY A 58 -6.02 4.01 9.08
CA GLY A 58 -4.92 3.70 8.18
C GLY A 58 -5.25 4.01 6.71
N CYS A 59 -4.23 4.08 5.87
CA CYS A 59 -4.37 4.31 4.44
C CYS A 59 -3.50 3.35 3.61
N TRP A 60 -3.85 3.20 2.34
CA TRP A 60 -3.01 2.55 1.35
C TRP A 60 -2.23 3.58 0.54
N LEU A 61 -0.96 3.28 0.24
CA LEU A 61 -0.11 4.07 -0.64
C LEU A 61 0.33 3.22 -1.83
N ALA A 62 -0.27 3.48 -3.00
CA ALA A 62 0.09 2.82 -4.25
C ALA A 62 1.07 3.67 -5.07
N MET A 63 2.17 3.07 -5.52
CA MET A 63 3.13 3.71 -6.42
C MET A 63 2.86 3.30 -7.87
N LYS A 64 2.50 4.25 -8.73
CA LYS A 64 2.14 4.02 -10.15
C LYS A 64 2.96 4.90 -11.09
N GLY A 65 3.19 4.42 -12.31
CA GLY A 65 3.84 5.20 -13.38
C GLY A 65 2.87 6.23 -13.97
N ALA A 66 1.73 5.76 -14.46
CA ALA A 66 0.62 6.59 -14.92
C ALA A 66 -0.53 6.56 -13.90
N VAL A 67 -1.37 7.60 -13.91
CA VAL A 67 -2.63 7.61 -13.13
C VAL A 67 -3.59 6.59 -13.76
N PRO A 68 -4.01 5.54 -13.04
CA PRO A 68 -4.88 4.51 -13.60
C PRO A 68 -6.35 4.88 -13.37
N GLY A 69 -6.92 5.71 -14.25
CA GLY A 69 -8.31 6.19 -14.16
C GLY A 69 -9.31 5.05 -13.97
N ASP A 70 -9.26 4.03 -14.83
CA ASP A 70 -10.16 2.87 -14.75
C ASP A 70 -10.04 2.11 -13.42
N GLU A 71 -8.84 2.02 -12.83
CA GLU A 71 -8.66 1.36 -11.53
C GLU A 71 -9.21 2.21 -10.38
N LEU A 72 -9.12 3.54 -10.48
CA LEU A 72 -9.69 4.47 -9.50
C LEU A 72 -11.22 4.44 -9.54
N ASP A 73 -11.81 4.39 -10.74
CA ASP A 73 -13.26 4.30 -10.95
C ASP A 73 -13.82 2.95 -10.47
N ALA A 74 -13.01 1.89 -10.55
CA ALA A 74 -13.37 0.55 -10.08
C ALA A 74 -13.23 0.37 -8.56
N LEU A 75 -12.69 1.35 -7.84
CA LEU A 75 -12.61 1.25 -6.39
C LEU A 75 -14.02 1.31 -5.78
N SER A 76 -14.33 0.31 -4.96
CA SER A 76 -15.63 0.18 -4.30
C SER A 76 -15.59 0.56 -2.82
N GLY A 77 -16.75 0.95 -2.30
CA GLY A 77 -16.94 1.31 -0.89
C GLY A 77 -16.72 2.79 -0.58
N GLU A 78 -16.86 3.13 0.70
CA GLU A 78 -16.63 4.49 1.20
C GLU A 78 -15.13 4.74 1.35
N ILE A 79 -14.51 5.27 0.30
CA ILE A 79 -13.09 5.62 0.28
C ILE A 79 -12.88 7.01 -0.34
N ASN A 80 -11.80 7.67 0.08
CA ASN A 80 -11.28 8.88 -0.55
C ASN A 80 -9.88 8.58 -1.09
N TYR A 81 -9.46 9.30 -2.12
CA TYR A 81 -8.11 9.21 -2.63
C TYR A 81 -7.51 10.56 -3.02
N GLU A 82 -6.19 10.64 -2.92
CA GLU A 82 -5.36 11.75 -3.37
C GLU A 82 -4.28 11.23 -4.32
N ILE A 83 -4.00 11.99 -5.38
CA ILE A 83 -2.95 11.66 -6.35
C ILE A 83 -1.87 12.71 -6.23
N HIS A 84 -0.65 12.27 -5.92
CA HIS A 84 0.53 13.12 -5.87
C HIS A 84 1.45 12.77 -7.03
N GLU A 85 1.71 13.73 -7.92
CA GLU A 85 2.78 13.61 -8.90
C GLU A 85 4.13 13.74 -8.18
N LEU A 86 5.05 12.81 -8.47
CA LEU A 86 6.35 12.70 -7.81
C LEU A 86 7.46 13.01 -8.82
N ALA A 87 8.29 14.00 -8.50
CA ALA A 87 9.54 14.24 -9.20
C ALA A 87 10.62 13.32 -8.62
N VAL A 88 11.05 12.32 -9.41
CA VAL A 88 12.08 11.37 -8.99
C VAL A 88 13.44 11.80 -9.54
N PRO A 89 14.46 12.05 -8.68
CA PRO A 89 15.77 12.44 -9.16
C PRO A 89 16.38 11.40 -10.11
N GLY A 90 16.83 11.85 -11.28
CA GLY A 90 17.47 11.00 -12.28
C GLY A 90 16.51 10.15 -13.12
N GLU A 91 15.21 10.41 -13.07
CA GLU A 91 14.19 9.72 -13.85
C GLU A 91 13.30 10.75 -14.57
N ASP A 92 13.22 10.65 -15.90
CA ASP A 92 12.39 11.55 -16.71
C ASP A 92 10.94 11.10 -16.80
N ALA A 93 10.65 9.84 -16.43
CA ALA A 93 9.31 9.31 -16.47
C ALA A 93 8.45 9.81 -15.29
N ARG A 94 7.18 10.12 -15.58
CA ARG A 94 6.21 10.50 -14.55
C ARG A 94 6.01 9.38 -13.53
N ARG A 95 5.84 9.76 -12.28
CA ARG A 95 5.55 8.87 -11.15
C ARG A 95 4.43 9.49 -10.32
N HIS A 96 3.57 8.64 -9.80
CA HIS A 96 2.43 9.05 -8.99
C HIS A 96 2.39 8.21 -7.71
N GLY A 97 2.22 8.88 -6.58
CA GLY A 97 1.80 8.27 -5.33
C GLY A 97 0.30 8.47 -5.17
N ILE A 98 -0.46 7.39 -5.07
CA ILE A 98 -1.91 7.43 -4.86
C ILE A 98 -2.16 7.02 -3.41
N LEU A 99 -2.61 7.97 -2.60
CA LEU A 99 -3.03 7.74 -1.22
C LEU A 99 -4.52 7.42 -1.24
N ILE A 100 -4.92 6.28 -0.68
CA ILE A 100 -6.31 5.82 -0.61
C ILE A 100 -6.62 5.60 0.86
N CYS A 101 -7.69 6.19 1.37
CA CYS A 101 -8.10 6.05 2.76
C CYS A 101 -9.58 5.68 2.83
N PRO A 102 -10.01 4.81 3.76
CA PRO A 102 -11.44 4.68 4.07
C PRO A 102 -12.02 6.06 4.43
N SER A 103 -13.19 6.39 3.90
CA SER A 103 -13.89 7.59 4.34
C SER A 103 -14.24 7.41 5.82
N LEU A 104 -13.99 8.44 6.63
CA LEU A 104 -14.39 8.43 8.02
C LEU A 104 -15.91 8.44 8.08
N THR A 105 -16.54 7.27 8.17
CA THR A 105 -17.95 7.16 8.54
C THR A 105 -18.02 7.57 10.01
N GLY A 106 -18.22 8.86 10.26
CA GLY A 106 -18.46 9.40 11.58
C GLY A 106 -19.73 8.75 12.16
N LYS A 107 -19.56 7.72 12.99
CA LYS A 107 -20.55 7.42 14.02
C LYS A 107 -20.30 8.40 15.17
N MET A 108 -21.03 9.51 15.15
CA MET A 108 -21.44 10.18 16.39
C MET A 108 -22.47 9.32 17.10
#